data_AF-A0A914WDW0-F1
#
_entry.id   AF-A0A914WDW0-F1
#
_cell.length_a   1.000
_cell.length_b   1.000
_cell.length_c   1.000
_cell.angle_alpha   90.00
_cell.angle_beta   90.00
_cell.angle_gamma   90.00
#
_symmetry.space_group_name_H-M   'P 1'
#
loop_
_entity.id
_entity.type
_entity.pdbx_description
1 polymer ?
#
loop_
_entity_poly.entity_id
_entity_poly.type
_entity_poly.pdbx_seq_one_letter_code
_entity_poly.pdbx_strand_id
1 'polypeptide(L)'
;MAKPGEVVVAKDEIVRFVVDCMTKTGANRSHATQLAEVLAAGDLRGHYSHGLNRLDMYVRDVEKKVCNTEGEPVILKERAGTAWVDGKNLLGPVVGNFCLDLAVEKAKVAGVGWVVAKGSNHFGIAGWYSLRAMEKGCLGMAFTNTSPILYPTRSSKPALGTNPLSLAAPGKDGDAFVLDMATTTVAIGKVRCIWVIPNLSNFSSVYSKSSAVQSNQEGMP
;
A
#
# COMPACT_ATOMS: atom_id res chain seq x y z
N MET A 1 23.43 12.23 3.46
CA MET A 1 24.19 11.67 4.60
C MET A 1 23.27 11.68 5.82
N ALA A 2 23.31 10.62 6.63
CA ALA A 2 22.53 10.52 7.86
C ALA A 2 22.90 11.64 8.85
N LYS A 3 21.92 12.16 9.58
CA LYS A 3 22.16 13.16 10.63
C LYS A 3 22.83 12.52 11.85
N PRO A 4 23.48 13.30 12.73
CA PRO A 4 24.04 12.77 13.97
C PRO A 4 22.98 12.02 14.78
N GLY A 5 23.25 10.74 15.10
CA GLY A 5 22.33 9.85 15.82
C GLY A 5 21.41 8.99 14.93
N GLU A 6 21.39 9.19 13.62
CA GLU A 6 20.66 8.33 12.69
C GLU A 6 21.54 7.13 12.28
N VAL A 7 20.95 5.93 12.29
CA VAL A 7 21.59 4.70 11.80
C VAL A 7 21.04 4.37 10.42
N VAL A 8 21.94 4.17 9.46
CA VAL A 8 21.56 3.69 8.12
C VAL A 8 21.55 2.18 8.12
N VAL A 9 20.41 1.60 7.74
CA VAL A 9 20.22 0.15 7.64
C VAL A 9 20.14 -0.26 6.18
N ALA A 10 20.84 -1.33 5.82
CA ALA A 10 20.78 -1.87 4.46
C ALA A 10 19.39 -2.43 4.14
N LYS A 11 18.95 -2.31 2.88
CA LYS A 11 17.66 -2.85 2.42
C LYS A 11 17.49 -4.33 2.78
N ASP A 12 18.53 -5.13 2.59
CA ASP A 12 18.49 -6.57 2.82
C ASP A 12 18.29 -6.90 4.31
N GLU A 13 18.81 -6.05 5.21
CA GLU A 13 18.57 -6.20 6.65
C GLU A 13 17.13 -5.84 7.04
N ILE A 14 16.52 -4.84 6.39
CA ILE A 14 15.09 -4.53 6.56
C ILE A 14 14.26 -5.74 6.11
N VAL A 15 14.59 -6.32 4.95
CA VAL A 15 13.86 -7.47 4.41
C VAL A 15 14.00 -8.68 5.34
N ARG A 16 15.22 -9.02 5.75
CA ARG A 16 15.48 -10.12 6.70
C ARG A 16 14.68 -9.93 7.98
N PHE A 17 14.76 -8.75 8.59
CA PHE A 17 14.07 -8.44 9.86
C PHE A 17 12.55 -8.61 9.75
N VAL A 18 11.93 -8.05 8.71
CA VAL A 18 10.48 -8.18 8.48
C VAL A 18 10.10 -9.65 8.28
N VAL A 19 10.88 -10.41 7.49
CA VAL A 19 10.65 -11.84 7.27
C VAL A 19 10.73 -12.61 8.59
N ASP A 20 11.74 -12.35 9.41
CA ASP A 20 11.91 -13.01 10.70
C ASP A 20 10.73 -12.71 11.64
N CYS A 21 10.30 -11.44 11.74
CA CYS A 21 9.15 -11.06 12.57
C CYS A 21 7.86 -11.76 12.12
N MET A 22 7.55 -11.71 10.82
CA MET A 22 6.30 -12.24 10.28
C MET A 22 6.28 -13.77 10.29
N THR A 23 7.40 -14.43 10.03
CA THR A 23 7.47 -15.90 10.14
C THR A 23 7.31 -16.33 11.59
N LYS A 24 7.82 -15.55 12.56
CA LYS A 24 7.68 -15.86 13.98
C LYS A 24 6.25 -15.72 14.52
N THR A 25 5.43 -14.88 13.88
CA THR A 25 4.00 -14.77 14.18
C THR A 25 3.15 -15.83 13.46
N GLY A 26 3.77 -16.65 12.61
CA GLY A 26 3.11 -17.77 11.90
C GLY A 26 2.77 -17.49 10.44
N ALA A 27 3.28 -16.41 9.84
CA ALA A 27 3.17 -16.19 8.39
C ALA A 27 4.05 -17.14 7.59
N ASN A 28 3.57 -17.62 6.44
CA ASN A 28 4.42 -18.32 5.48
C ASN A 28 5.61 -17.43 5.07
N ARG A 29 6.80 -18.01 4.96
CA ARG A 29 8.02 -17.29 4.59
C ARG A 29 7.92 -16.59 3.23
N SER A 30 7.25 -17.20 2.24
CA SER A 30 7.05 -16.57 0.93
C SER A 30 6.17 -15.31 1.05
N HIS A 31 5.10 -15.38 1.84
CA HIS A 31 4.20 -14.27 2.10
C HIS A 31 4.90 -13.14 2.87
N ALA A 32 5.68 -13.52 3.89
CA ALA A 32 6.48 -12.60 4.67
C ALA A 32 7.52 -11.87 3.80
N THR A 33 8.14 -12.57 2.84
CA THR A 33 9.12 -11.97 1.91
C THR A 33 8.45 -10.94 1.00
N GLN A 34 7.29 -11.28 0.43
CA GLN A 34 6.53 -10.34 -0.41
C GLN A 34 6.10 -9.09 0.35
N LEU A 35 5.68 -9.24 1.62
CA LEU A 35 5.39 -8.09 2.48
C LEU A 35 6.65 -7.26 2.76
N ALA A 36 7.76 -7.90 3.10
CA ALA A 36 9.02 -7.25 3.40
C ALA A 36 9.53 -6.38 2.25
N GLU A 37 9.44 -6.88 1.02
CA GLU A 37 9.83 -6.13 -0.18
C GLU A 37 8.98 -4.88 -0.38
N VAL A 38 7.65 -4.98 -0.19
CA VAL A 38 6.75 -3.84 -0.33
C VAL A 38 7.02 -2.79 0.76
N LEU A 39 7.23 -3.21 2.01
CA LEU A 39 7.55 -2.27 3.09
C LEU A 39 8.89 -1.57 2.87
N ALA A 40 9.92 -2.33 2.46
CA ALA A 40 11.22 -1.77 2.12
C ALA A 40 11.12 -0.77 0.96
N ALA A 41 10.32 -1.08 -0.08
CA ALA A 41 10.06 -0.15 -1.17
C ALA A 41 9.34 1.12 -0.70
N GLY A 42 8.42 1.00 0.26
CA GLY A 42 7.78 2.14 0.92
C GLY A 42 8.80 3.11 1.52
N ASP A 43 9.75 2.60 2.32
CA ASP A 43 10.77 3.44 2.96
C ASP A 43 11.77 4.02 1.95
N LEU A 44 12.25 3.21 1.00
CA LEU A 44 13.21 3.66 -0.01
C LEU A 44 12.66 4.76 -0.92
N ARG A 45 11.33 4.82 -1.10
CA ARG A 45 10.66 5.85 -1.88
C ARG A 45 10.17 7.03 -1.03
N GLY A 46 10.46 7.04 0.27
CA GLY A 46 10.05 8.12 1.19
C GLY A 46 8.57 8.06 1.59
N HIS A 47 7.88 6.95 1.32
CA HIS A 47 6.51 6.70 1.77
C HIS A 47 6.50 6.00 3.15
N TYR A 48 7.16 6.59 4.14
CA TYR A 48 7.35 6.01 5.48
C TYR A 48 6.05 5.59 6.19
N SER A 49 4.92 6.21 5.83
CA SER A 49 3.60 5.82 6.34
C SER A 49 3.10 4.45 5.88
N HIS A 50 3.78 3.83 4.91
CA HIS A 50 3.48 2.52 4.33
C HIS A 50 4.74 1.64 4.22
N GLY A 51 5.84 2.03 4.89
CA GLY A 51 7.06 1.23 5.01
C GLY A 51 7.16 0.50 6.34
N LEU A 52 8.36 0.36 6.92
CA LEU A 52 8.61 -0.44 8.11
C LEU A 52 7.77 -0.03 9.33
N ASN A 53 7.35 1.24 9.41
CA ASN A 53 6.42 1.75 10.44
C ASN A 53 5.07 1.01 10.48
N ARG A 54 4.71 0.24 9.43
CA ARG A 54 3.51 -0.60 9.40
C ARG A 54 3.71 -2.02 9.89
N LEU A 55 4.93 -2.44 10.18
CA LEU A 55 5.21 -3.83 10.58
C LEU A 55 4.39 -4.28 11.81
N ASP A 56 4.28 -3.44 12.85
CA ASP A 56 3.49 -3.75 14.05
C ASP A 56 2.01 -4.02 13.73
N MET A 57 1.44 -3.30 12.76
CA MET A 57 0.07 -3.55 12.30
C MET A 57 -0.06 -4.95 11.68
N TYR A 58 0.86 -5.31 10.77
CA TYR A 58 0.84 -6.63 10.11
C TYR A 58 1.08 -7.78 11.10
N VAL A 59 2.00 -7.61 12.04
CA VAL A 59 2.24 -8.56 13.13
C VAL A 59 0.96 -8.80 13.92
N ARG A 60 0.29 -7.73 14.38
CA ARG A 60 -0.96 -7.82 15.14
C ARG A 60 -2.10 -8.43 14.33
N ASP A 61 -2.19 -8.12 13.04
CA ASP A 61 -3.23 -8.67 12.16
C ASP A 61 -3.06 -10.18 11.99
N VAL A 62 -1.81 -10.67 11.90
CA VAL A 62 -1.52 -12.11 11.89
C VAL A 62 -1.81 -12.76 13.24
N GLU A 63 -1.34 -12.18 14.34
CA GLU A 63 -1.57 -12.72 15.70
C GLU A 63 -3.06 -12.83 16.03
N LYS A 64 -3.85 -11.84 15.60
CA LYS A 64 -5.32 -11.81 15.78
C LYS A 64 -6.08 -12.61 14.74
N LYS A 65 -5.38 -13.25 13.78
CA LYS A 65 -5.97 -14.02 12.67
C LYS A 65 -6.94 -13.18 11.82
N VAL A 66 -6.67 -11.89 11.70
CA VAL A 66 -7.41 -10.97 10.82
C VAL A 66 -7.15 -11.34 9.36
N CYS A 67 -5.93 -11.79 9.05
CA CYS A 67 -5.54 -12.28 7.74
C CYS A 67 -5.06 -13.74 7.82
N ASN A 68 -5.24 -14.46 6.72
CA ASN A 68 -4.71 -15.80 6.55
C ASN A 68 -3.21 -15.73 6.24
N THR A 69 -2.46 -16.63 6.87
CA THR A 69 -1.00 -16.71 6.79
C THR A 69 -0.49 -17.69 5.74
N GLU A 70 -1.35 -18.58 5.26
CA GLU A 70 -1.06 -19.68 4.35
C GLU A 70 -2.14 -19.81 3.27
N GLY A 71 -1.80 -20.49 2.18
CA GLY A 71 -2.64 -20.66 0.99
C GLY A 71 -2.24 -19.71 -0.13
N GLU A 72 -2.94 -19.79 -1.25
CA GLU A 72 -2.65 -19.00 -2.45
C GLU A 72 -3.92 -18.33 -2.97
N PRO A 73 -3.82 -17.16 -3.62
CA PRO A 73 -4.94 -16.56 -4.33
C PRO A 73 -5.51 -17.52 -5.40
N VAL A 74 -6.83 -17.52 -5.58
CA VAL A 74 -7.52 -18.42 -6.52
C VAL A 74 -8.23 -17.63 -7.60
N ILE A 75 -7.99 -17.97 -8.87
CA ILE A 75 -8.72 -17.40 -10.00
C ILE A 75 -10.16 -17.97 -9.98
N LEU A 76 -11.15 -17.10 -9.81
CA LEU A 76 -12.57 -17.46 -9.84
C LEU A 76 -13.11 -17.50 -11.26
N LYS A 77 -12.65 -16.57 -12.11
CA LYS A 77 -13.09 -16.44 -13.50
C LYS A 77 -12.04 -15.69 -14.30
N GLU A 78 -11.81 -16.12 -15.52
CA GLU A 78 -10.89 -15.43 -16.42
C GLU A 78 -11.34 -15.43 -17.88
N ARG A 79 -10.77 -14.47 -18.62
CA ARG A 79 -10.81 -14.30 -20.06
C ARG A 79 -9.41 -13.94 -20.54
N ALA A 80 -9.25 -13.72 -21.85
CA ALA A 80 -7.95 -13.40 -22.45
C ALA A 80 -7.28 -12.18 -21.77
N GLY A 81 -8.02 -11.08 -21.61
CA GLY A 81 -7.49 -9.84 -21.01
C GLY A 81 -7.93 -9.56 -19.57
N THR A 82 -8.74 -10.40 -18.93
CA THR A 82 -9.29 -10.10 -17.58
C THR A 82 -9.31 -11.31 -16.66
N ALA A 83 -9.21 -11.08 -15.35
CA ALA A 83 -9.47 -12.10 -14.33
C ALA A 83 -10.10 -11.52 -13.05
N TRP A 84 -10.86 -12.38 -12.38
CA TRP A 84 -11.37 -12.13 -11.03
C TRP A 84 -10.76 -13.16 -10.07
N VAL A 85 -10.16 -12.66 -9.00
CA VAL A 85 -9.37 -13.45 -8.04
C VAL A 85 -10.01 -13.38 -6.66
N ASP A 86 -10.05 -14.51 -5.96
CA ASP A 86 -10.27 -14.59 -4.52
C ASP A 86 -8.92 -14.64 -3.80
N GLY A 87 -8.58 -13.56 -3.11
CA GLY A 87 -7.35 -13.45 -2.34
C GLY A 87 -7.34 -14.28 -1.06
N LYS A 88 -8.42 -15.01 -0.74
CA LYS A 88 -8.50 -15.90 0.43
C LYS A 88 -8.12 -15.25 1.75
N ASN A 89 -8.42 -13.96 1.90
CA ASN A 89 -8.08 -13.16 3.06
C ASN A 89 -6.57 -13.14 3.38
N LEU A 90 -5.70 -13.33 2.38
CA LEU A 90 -4.24 -13.30 2.54
C LEU A 90 -3.73 -11.86 2.75
N LEU A 91 -2.45 -11.75 3.08
CA LEU A 91 -1.75 -10.47 3.15
C LEU A 91 -1.86 -9.72 1.81
N GLY A 92 -2.11 -8.41 1.89
CA GLY A 92 -2.30 -7.56 0.71
C GLY A 92 -1.17 -7.65 -0.32
N PRO A 93 0.12 -7.63 0.08
CA PRO A 93 1.25 -7.83 -0.82
C PRO A 93 1.19 -9.13 -1.63
N VAL A 94 0.76 -10.23 -1.01
CA VAL A 94 0.63 -11.55 -1.66
C VAL A 94 -0.42 -11.50 -2.75
N VAL A 95 -1.62 -11.02 -2.42
CA VAL A 95 -2.73 -10.92 -3.37
C VAL A 95 -2.41 -9.93 -4.48
N GLY A 96 -1.82 -8.78 -4.15
CA GLY A 96 -1.48 -7.74 -5.11
C GLY A 96 -0.40 -8.18 -6.09
N ASN A 97 0.65 -8.86 -5.61
CA ASN A 97 1.72 -9.38 -6.47
C ASN A 97 1.20 -10.46 -7.41
N PHE A 98 0.38 -11.39 -6.91
CA PHE A 98 -0.29 -12.40 -7.74
C PHE A 98 -1.13 -11.76 -8.84
N CYS A 99 -1.96 -10.76 -8.48
CA CYS A 99 -2.83 -10.09 -9.45
C CYS A 99 -2.05 -9.29 -10.49
N LEU A 100 -0.95 -8.64 -10.08
CA LEU A 100 -0.06 -7.94 -10.97
C LEU A 100 0.59 -8.89 -11.98
N ASP A 101 1.16 -10.00 -11.50
CA ASP A 101 1.86 -10.95 -12.36
C ASP A 101 0.91 -11.55 -13.40
N LEU A 102 -0.30 -11.91 -12.97
CA LEU A 102 -1.38 -12.37 -13.85
C LEU A 102 -1.84 -11.28 -14.84
N ALA A 103 -1.94 -10.03 -14.40
CA ALA A 103 -2.32 -8.91 -15.27
C ALA A 103 -1.27 -8.69 -16.36
N VAL A 104 0.02 -8.74 -16.02
CA VAL A 104 1.10 -8.58 -17.00
C VAL A 104 1.12 -9.74 -17.99
N GLU A 105 0.94 -10.98 -17.53
CA GLU A 105 0.83 -12.14 -18.42
C GLU A 105 -0.30 -11.95 -19.45
N LYS A 106 -1.49 -11.58 -18.98
CA LYS A 106 -2.65 -11.32 -19.84
C LYS A 106 -2.44 -10.13 -20.79
N ALA A 107 -1.82 -9.05 -20.32
CA ALA A 107 -1.49 -7.91 -21.15
C ALA A 107 -0.55 -8.27 -22.32
N LYS A 108 0.42 -9.15 -22.08
CA LYS A 108 1.33 -9.61 -23.14
C LYS A 108 0.63 -10.44 -24.22
N VAL A 109 -0.44 -11.15 -23.87
CA VAL A 109 -1.19 -11.99 -24.81
C VAL A 109 -2.30 -11.21 -25.51
N ALA A 110 -3.07 -10.41 -24.78
CA ALA A 110 -4.30 -9.77 -25.26
C ALA A 110 -4.17 -8.24 -25.48
N GLY A 111 -3.00 -7.66 -25.24
CA GLY A 111 -2.74 -6.21 -25.29
C GLY A 111 -3.16 -5.45 -24.02
N VAL A 112 -4.11 -5.99 -23.24
CA VAL A 112 -4.55 -5.45 -21.95
C VAL A 112 -4.75 -6.56 -20.93
N GLY A 113 -4.38 -6.29 -19.69
CA GLY A 113 -4.57 -7.18 -18.56
C GLY A 113 -5.22 -6.44 -17.40
N TRP A 114 -6.46 -6.82 -17.05
CA TRP A 114 -7.21 -6.22 -15.95
C TRP A 114 -7.63 -7.28 -14.94
N VAL A 115 -6.99 -7.28 -13.77
CA VAL A 115 -7.22 -8.27 -12.72
C VAL A 115 -7.79 -7.56 -11.49
N VAL A 116 -8.88 -8.09 -10.97
CA VAL A 116 -9.53 -7.60 -9.75
C VAL A 116 -9.57 -8.68 -8.68
N ALA A 117 -9.35 -8.31 -7.43
CA ALA A 117 -9.37 -9.25 -6.30
C ALA A 117 -10.45 -8.88 -5.28
N LYS A 118 -11.06 -9.91 -4.68
CA LYS A 118 -11.81 -9.81 -3.42
C LYS A 118 -11.04 -10.53 -2.32
N GLY A 119 -11.34 -10.23 -1.04
CA GLY A 119 -10.72 -10.94 0.09
C GLY A 119 -9.20 -10.70 0.16
N SER A 120 -8.79 -9.44 0.00
CA SER A 120 -7.41 -8.98 0.22
C SER A 120 -7.35 -8.10 1.47
N ASN A 121 -6.14 -7.77 1.90
CA ASN A 121 -5.86 -6.88 3.04
C ASN A 121 -5.02 -5.66 2.61
N HIS A 122 -4.59 -4.86 3.57
CA HIS A 122 -3.73 -3.70 3.31
C HIS A 122 -2.47 -4.09 2.51
N PHE A 123 -2.28 -3.47 1.35
CA PHE A 123 -1.28 -3.91 0.35
C PHE A 123 -0.04 -3.01 0.24
N GLY A 124 0.16 -2.10 1.20
CA GLY A 124 1.30 -1.17 1.19
C GLY A 124 1.13 -0.02 0.20
N ILE A 125 2.21 0.38 -0.47
CA ILE A 125 2.19 1.45 -1.48
C ILE A 125 1.60 0.95 -2.80
N ALA A 126 0.68 1.71 -3.41
CA ALA A 126 0.11 1.31 -4.70
C ALA A 126 1.15 1.39 -5.83
N GLY A 127 2.12 2.31 -5.69
CA GLY A 127 3.24 2.49 -6.61
C GLY A 127 4.12 1.26 -6.80
N TRP A 128 4.19 0.35 -5.82
CA TRP A 128 4.92 -0.91 -5.96
C TRP A 128 4.42 -1.73 -7.16
N TYR A 129 3.10 -1.79 -7.35
CA TYR A 129 2.49 -2.63 -8.38
C TYR A 129 2.59 -1.98 -9.76
N SER A 130 2.31 -0.68 -9.86
CA SER A 130 2.38 0.04 -11.14
C SER A 130 3.82 0.09 -11.67
N LEU A 131 4.82 0.32 -10.81
CA LEU A 131 6.23 0.29 -11.20
C LEU A 131 6.67 -1.08 -11.69
N ARG A 132 6.29 -2.15 -11.00
CA ARG A 132 6.64 -3.51 -11.44
C ARG A 132 5.96 -3.92 -12.75
N ALA A 133 4.78 -3.39 -13.07
CA ALA A 133 4.21 -3.53 -14.42
C ALA A 133 5.08 -2.80 -15.46
N MET A 134 5.54 -1.59 -15.15
CA MET A 134 6.43 -0.80 -16.02
C MET A 134 7.78 -1.48 -16.26
N GLU A 135 8.41 -2.05 -15.23
CA GLU A 135 9.63 -2.86 -15.35
C GLU A 135 9.44 -4.07 -16.27
N LYS A 136 8.21 -4.58 -16.38
CA LYS A 136 7.85 -5.70 -17.26
C LYS A 136 7.42 -5.26 -18.66
N GLY A 137 7.56 -3.98 -19.00
CA GLY A 137 7.27 -3.42 -20.31
C GLY A 137 5.80 -3.04 -20.54
N CYS A 138 5.02 -2.85 -19.47
CA CYS A 138 3.61 -2.47 -19.56
C CYS A 138 3.34 -1.12 -18.90
N LEU A 139 2.35 -0.35 -19.36
CA LEU A 139 1.80 0.72 -18.51
C LEU A 139 1.13 0.07 -17.29
N GLY A 140 1.49 0.53 -16.10
CA GLY A 140 1.02 -0.02 -14.84
C GLY A 140 -0.07 0.84 -14.21
N MET A 141 -1.16 0.22 -13.76
CA MET A 141 -2.18 0.87 -12.94
C MET A 141 -2.51 0.01 -11.73
N ALA A 142 -2.68 0.63 -10.57
CA ALA A 142 -3.04 -0.06 -9.34
C ALA A 142 -4.05 0.75 -8.53
N PHE A 143 -5.04 0.05 -7.97
CA PHE A 143 -6.11 0.63 -7.19
C PHE A 143 -6.41 -0.26 -5.99
N THR A 144 -6.81 0.33 -4.88
CA THR A 144 -7.42 -0.41 -3.77
C THR A 144 -8.44 0.47 -3.06
N ASN A 145 -9.35 -0.14 -2.32
CA ASN A 145 -10.26 0.56 -1.42
C ASN A 145 -9.84 0.34 0.03
N THR A 146 -10.26 1.25 0.92
CA THR A 146 -10.02 1.12 2.37
C THR A 146 -11.30 1.28 3.16
N SER A 147 -11.24 1.02 4.48
CA SER A 147 -12.35 1.27 5.40
C SER A 147 -12.88 2.71 5.29
N PRO A 148 -14.19 2.94 5.54
CA PRO A 148 -14.82 4.25 5.37
C PRO A 148 -14.33 5.24 6.42
N ILE A 149 -13.52 6.20 5.99
CA ILE A 149 -12.90 7.25 6.82
C ILE A 149 -13.01 8.64 6.18
N LEU A 150 -13.31 8.71 4.90
CA LEU A 150 -13.49 9.94 4.12
C LEU A 150 -14.96 10.32 4.08
N TYR A 151 -15.22 11.62 4.24
CA TYR A 151 -16.53 12.25 4.06
C TYR A 151 -16.68 12.67 2.59
N PRO A 152 -17.64 12.12 1.85
CA PRO A 152 -17.99 12.63 0.53
C PRO A 152 -18.33 14.12 0.58
N THR A 153 -18.15 14.83 -0.53
CA THR A 153 -18.51 16.24 -0.64
C THR A 153 -19.95 16.46 -0.19
N ARG A 154 -20.13 17.37 0.79
CA ARG A 154 -21.43 17.70 1.42
C ARG A 154 -22.05 16.58 2.26
N SER A 155 -21.28 15.57 2.66
CA SER A 155 -21.73 14.54 3.62
C SER A 155 -21.28 14.87 5.04
N SER A 156 -22.14 14.58 6.02
CA SER A 156 -21.83 14.58 7.45
C SER A 156 -21.46 13.20 8.00
N LYS A 157 -21.41 12.18 7.14
CA LYS A 157 -21.03 10.80 7.51
C LYS A 157 -19.88 10.30 6.63
N PRO A 158 -18.90 9.57 7.20
CA PRO A 158 -17.85 8.94 6.42
C PRO A 158 -18.45 7.78 5.61
N ALA A 159 -18.02 7.65 4.35
CA ALA A 159 -18.51 6.61 3.44
C ALA A 159 -17.44 6.04 2.51
N LEU A 160 -16.35 6.76 2.27
CA LEU A 160 -15.29 6.35 1.35
C LEU A 160 -13.99 6.07 2.09
N GLY A 161 -13.13 5.24 1.51
CA GLY A 161 -11.77 5.08 1.98
C GLY A 161 -10.84 6.17 1.45
N THR A 162 -9.54 6.05 1.75
CA THR A 162 -8.49 6.86 1.09
C THR A 162 -8.25 6.46 -0.37
N ASN A 163 -8.77 5.29 -0.75
CA ASN A 163 -8.87 4.71 -2.08
C ASN A 163 -7.77 5.19 -3.03
N PRO A 164 -6.53 4.75 -2.84
CA PRO A 164 -5.41 5.25 -3.62
C PRO A 164 -5.47 4.76 -5.07
N LEU A 165 -4.86 5.58 -5.92
CA LEU A 165 -4.68 5.35 -7.35
C LEU A 165 -3.18 5.49 -7.64
N SER A 166 -2.63 4.53 -8.38
CA SER A 166 -1.28 4.64 -8.91
C SER A 166 -1.26 4.35 -10.40
N LEU A 167 -0.42 5.09 -11.12
CA LEU A 167 -0.15 4.94 -12.54
C LEU A 167 1.35 5.06 -12.77
N ALA A 168 1.92 4.17 -13.57
CA ALA A 168 3.30 4.25 -14.02
C ALA A 168 3.37 4.01 -15.53
N ALA A 169 4.11 4.85 -16.24
CA ALA A 169 4.30 4.75 -17.68
C ALA A 169 5.76 5.06 -18.05
N PRO A 170 6.38 4.27 -18.95
CA PRO A 170 7.72 4.57 -19.43
C PRO A 170 7.71 5.83 -20.29
N GLY A 171 8.74 6.65 -20.15
CA GLY A 171 9.02 7.83 -20.96
C GLY A 171 10.12 7.57 -22.00
N LYS A 172 10.58 8.65 -22.63
CA LYS A 172 11.71 8.60 -23.58
C LYS A 172 13.03 8.64 -22.82
N ASP A 173 14.09 8.07 -23.39
CA ASP A 173 15.47 8.21 -22.91
C ASP A 173 15.69 7.74 -21.45
N GLY A 174 14.90 6.74 -21.01
CA GLY A 174 14.97 6.17 -19.67
C GLY A 174 14.19 6.94 -18.59
N ASP A 175 13.45 7.99 -18.97
CA ASP A 175 12.52 8.68 -18.07
C ASP A 175 11.28 7.81 -17.79
N ALA A 176 10.56 8.12 -16.72
CA ALA A 176 9.33 7.44 -16.33
C ALA A 176 8.37 8.38 -15.60
N PHE A 177 7.10 8.34 -15.98
CA PHE A 177 6.04 8.99 -15.24
C PHE A 177 5.49 8.03 -14.17
N VAL A 178 5.46 8.47 -12.92
CA VAL A 178 4.95 7.67 -11.80
C VAL A 178 4.09 8.54 -10.90
N LEU A 179 2.79 8.22 -10.84
CA LEU A 179 1.81 8.76 -9.91
C LEU A 179 1.50 7.71 -8.86
N ASP A 180 1.59 8.05 -7.59
CA ASP A 180 1.07 7.25 -6.47
C ASP A 180 0.45 8.19 -5.44
N MET A 181 -0.89 8.20 -5.37
CA MET A 181 -1.62 9.14 -4.54
C MET A 181 -2.85 8.51 -3.90
N ALA A 182 -3.17 8.97 -2.69
CA ALA A 182 -4.52 8.82 -2.15
C ALA A 182 -5.50 9.71 -2.92
N THR A 183 -6.77 9.33 -2.97
CA THR A 183 -7.84 10.22 -3.49
C THR A 183 -8.25 11.30 -2.49
N THR A 184 -7.70 11.24 -1.27
CA THR A 184 -7.87 12.24 -0.23
C THR A 184 -6.74 13.26 -0.27
N THR A 185 -7.01 14.47 0.21
CA THR A 185 -6.03 15.56 0.26
C THR A 185 -4.74 15.19 1.00
N VAL A 186 -4.85 14.33 2.02
CA VAL A 186 -3.72 13.77 2.77
C VAL A 186 -3.99 12.29 3.05
N ALA A 187 -2.95 11.45 2.97
CA ALA A 187 -3.04 10.06 3.38
C ALA A 187 -3.22 9.96 4.91
N ILE A 188 -4.14 9.11 5.39
CA ILE A 188 -4.37 8.95 6.85
C ILE A 188 -3.13 8.47 7.62
N GLY A 189 -2.26 7.70 6.96
CA GLY A 189 -0.97 7.30 7.53
C GLY A 189 -0.05 8.49 7.81
N LYS A 190 -0.10 9.53 6.97
CA LYS A 190 0.65 10.77 7.19
C LYS A 190 0.08 11.55 8.37
N VAL A 191 -1.25 11.61 8.50
CA VAL A 191 -1.92 12.16 9.69
C VAL A 191 -1.44 11.44 10.95
N ARG A 192 -1.43 10.10 10.95
CA ARG A 192 -0.92 9.29 12.08
C ARG A 192 0.55 9.56 12.40
N CYS A 193 1.42 9.75 11.40
CA CYS A 193 2.82 10.09 11.62
C CYS A 193 2.98 11.48 12.27
N ILE A 194 2.12 12.46 11.91
CA ILE A 194 2.15 13.81 12.49
C ILE A 194 1.76 13.79 13.97
N TRP A 195 0.80 12.95 14.38
CA TRP A 195 0.47 12.79 15.80
C TRP A 195 1.61 12.20 16.64
N VAL A 196 2.57 11.52 15.99
CA VAL A 196 3.75 10.92 16.64
C VAL A 196 4.99 11.83 16.49
N ILE A 197 5.04 12.69 15.47
CA ILE A 197 6.17 13.59 15.15
C ILE A 197 5.65 15.04 15.05
N PRO A 198 5.85 15.89 16.09
CA PRO A 198 5.12 17.16 16.24
C PRO A 198 5.39 18.25 15.19
N ASN A 199 6.38 18.11 14.30
CA ASN A 199 6.89 19.21 13.47
C ASN A 199 6.49 19.18 11.97
N LEU A 200 5.36 18.54 11.63
CA LEU A 200 4.85 18.48 10.25
C LEU A 200 3.44 19.09 10.17
N SER A 201 3.29 20.41 10.29
CA SER A 201 1.97 21.06 10.33
C SER A 201 1.85 22.29 9.42
N ASN A 202 1.04 22.15 8.36
CA ASN A 202 0.27 23.21 7.69
C ASN A 202 -0.81 22.58 6.79
N PHE A 203 -1.93 22.10 7.37
CA PHE A 203 -3.05 21.56 6.60
C PHE A 203 -4.43 21.92 7.21
N SER A 204 -5.39 22.16 6.33
CA SER A 204 -6.80 22.47 6.61
C SER A 204 -7.75 21.29 6.29
N SER A 205 -7.24 20.07 6.18
CA SER A 205 -7.93 18.94 5.53
C SER A 205 -8.44 17.85 6.48
N VAL A 206 -8.49 18.09 7.78
CA VAL A 206 -9.00 17.14 8.78
C VAL A 206 -10.25 17.74 9.41
N TYR A 207 -11.33 16.96 9.52
CA TYR A 207 -12.59 17.41 10.12
C TYR A 207 -12.89 16.60 11.38
N SER A 208 -13.34 17.29 12.44
CA SER A 208 -13.80 16.62 13.67
C SER A 208 -15.24 16.09 13.50
N LYS A 209 -15.72 15.33 14.50
CA LYS A 209 -17.13 14.89 14.56
C LYS A 209 -18.14 16.05 14.54
N SER A 210 -17.74 17.29 14.82
CA SER A 210 -18.59 18.48 14.70
C SER A 210 -18.53 19.16 13.32
N SER A 211 -17.86 18.56 12.33
CA SER A 211 -17.63 19.12 10.99
C SER A 211 -16.77 20.39 10.95
N ALA A 212 -16.08 20.72 12.06
CA ALA A 212 -15.11 21.80 12.10
C ALA A 212 -13.76 21.34 11.49
N VAL A 213 -13.13 22.20 10.68
CA VAL A 213 -11.76 22.01 10.21
C VAL A 213 -10.83 22.01 11.43
N GLN A 214 -10.12 20.91 11.65
CA GLN A 214 -9.04 20.84 12.63
C GLN A 214 -7.74 21.24 11.94
N SER A 215 -7.14 22.33 12.42
CA SER A 215 -5.75 22.67 12.19
C SER A 215 -5.02 22.57 13.55
N ASN A 216 -3.77 22.11 13.57
CA ASN A 216 -2.99 21.92 14.80
C ASN A 216 -2.53 23.26 15.45
N GLN A 217 -3.23 24.37 15.21
CA GLN A 217 -2.95 25.67 15.82
C GLN A 217 -3.76 25.89 17.11
N GLU A 218 -3.79 24.91 18.02
CA GLU A 218 -4.26 25.16 19.38
C GLU A 218 -3.06 25.48 20.29
N GLY A 219 -2.86 26.79 20.51
CA GLY A 219 -2.28 27.42 21.70
C GLY A 219 -1.01 26.83 22.30
N MET A 220 0.14 27.41 21.96
CA MET A 220 1.28 27.43 22.89
C MET A 220 0.97 28.42 24.03
N PRO A 221 1.07 28.05 25.32
CA PRO A 221 1.39 29.03 26.36
C PRO A 221 2.82 29.58 26.16
#